data_AF-A0A0Q3T2S5-F1
#
_entry.id   AF-A0A0Q3T2S5-F1
#
_cell.length_a   1.000
_cell.length_b   1.000
_cell.length_c   1.000
_cell.angle_alpha   90.00
_cell.angle_beta   90.00
_cell.angle_gamma   90.00
#
_symmetry.space_group_name_H-M   'P 1'
#
loop_
_entity.id
_entity.type
_entity.pdbx_description
1 polymer ?
#
loop_
_entity_poly.entity_id
_entity_poly.type
_entity_poly.pdbx_seq_one_letter_code
_entity_poly.pdbx_strand_id
1 'polypeptide(L)'
;MQDQFNCPYCDATLNRGVLSCRCCGRDLTPVLPLLRRLDVLEERLAAVETRAAEERAAYAARPARSADDPEPAETPQAFAAAAQPHARRRFWVLPFGLVLLLLAYCAVVLWLDLPLWALRLASIAIPFLTGLIYFGVRPRLIAFDIGVAIIFAIFSVATMNALLSWHDNIPLLPQGRAAWRETSFYALSIGASMFSGMLLRVTQAALAARGLVSLPELRKGLLSVNGKVPMETLKTIETAILMASTVISAIAGLVAGILGVK
;
A
#
# COMPACT_ATOMS: atom_id res chain seq x y z
N MET A 1 13.24 40.69 18.41
CA MET A 1 12.43 41.36 17.38
C MET A 1 13.35 41.78 16.24
N GLN A 2 13.48 40.92 15.23
CA GLN A 2 14.15 41.30 13.99
C GLN A 2 13.06 41.86 13.06
N ASP A 3 13.01 43.19 12.94
CA ASP A 3 12.01 43.91 12.14
C ASP A 3 12.35 43.94 10.63
N GLN A 4 13.31 43.11 10.21
CA GLN A 4 13.79 43.05 8.83
C GLN A 4 13.43 41.71 8.20
N PHE A 5 13.06 41.75 6.93
CA PHE A 5 12.86 40.57 6.09
C PHE A 5 13.56 40.77 4.75
N ASN A 6 13.93 39.68 4.08
CA ASN A 6 14.59 39.74 2.78
C ASN A 6 13.55 39.76 1.67
N CYS A 7 13.77 40.61 0.67
CA CYS A 7 12.93 40.67 -0.52
C CYS A 7 13.00 39.34 -1.29
N PRO A 8 11.88 38.67 -1.57
CA PRO A 8 11.88 37.37 -2.26
C PRO A 8 12.30 37.45 -3.74
N TYR A 9 12.52 38.66 -4.28
CA TYR A 9 12.86 38.88 -5.68
C TYR A 9 14.32 39.31 -5.89
N CYS A 10 14.94 39.96 -4.91
CA CYS A 10 16.27 40.56 -5.06
C CYS A 10 17.13 40.48 -3.79
N ASP A 11 16.69 39.73 -2.78
CA ASP A 11 17.38 39.47 -1.52
C ASP A 11 17.85 40.70 -0.73
N ALA A 12 17.31 41.88 -1.05
CA ALA A 12 17.58 43.11 -0.31
C ALA A 12 16.88 43.04 1.06
N THR A 13 17.56 43.49 2.11
CA THR A 13 17.01 43.61 3.46
C THR A 13 16.03 44.79 3.53
N LEU A 14 14.80 44.52 3.92
CA LEU A 14 13.70 45.48 3.97
C LEU A 14 13.06 45.51 5.37
N ASN A 15 12.50 46.64 5.75
CA ASN A 15 11.76 46.78 7.01
C ASN A 15 10.33 46.22 6.88
N ARG A 16 9.81 45.57 7.93
CA ARG A 16 8.46 45.02 7.99
C ARG A 16 7.42 46.15 7.79
N GLY A 17 6.62 46.07 6.73
CA GLY A 17 5.59 47.06 6.39
C GLY A 17 5.82 47.80 5.07
N VAL A 18 6.94 47.58 4.40
CA VAL A 18 7.21 48.13 3.06
C VAL A 18 6.33 47.44 2.01
N LEU A 19 5.53 48.22 1.28
CA LEU A 19 4.61 47.71 0.25
C LEU A 19 5.29 47.46 -1.10
N SER A 20 6.40 48.13 -1.39
CA SER A 20 7.17 47.96 -2.63
C SER A 20 8.67 48.01 -2.35
N CYS A 21 9.43 47.10 -2.97
CA CYS A 21 10.87 47.03 -2.75
C CYS A 21 11.58 48.22 -3.42
N ARG A 22 12.41 48.96 -2.67
CA ARG A 22 13.21 50.08 -3.21
C ARG A 22 14.30 49.64 -4.20
N CYS A 23 14.75 48.39 -4.13
CA CYS A 23 15.82 47.85 -4.98
C CYS A 23 15.30 47.31 -6.32
N CYS A 24 14.19 46.56 -6.33
CA CYS A 24 13.65 45.95 -7.55
C CYS A 24 12.34 46.60 -8.03
N GLY A 25 11.80 47.58 -7.31
CA GLY A 25 10.59 48.33 -7.67
C GLY A 25 9.30 47.50 -7.64
N ARG A 26 9.34 46.27 -7.11
CA ARG A 26 8.23 45.32 -7.19
C ARG A 26 7.31 45.39 -5.98
N ASP A 27 6.01 45.29 -6.22
CA ASP A 27 4.99 45.29 -5.17
C ASP A 27 5.00 43.98 -4.37
N LEU A 28 5.15 44.12 -3.05
CA LEU A 28 5.23 43.04 -2.08
C LEU A 28 3.88 42.77 -1.40
N THR A 29 2.88 43.63 -1.60
CA THR A 29 1.50 43.49 -1.11
C THR A 29 0.91 42.08 -1.24
N PRO A 30 1.03 41.36 -2.38
CA PRO A 30 0.48 40.00 -2.49
C PRO A 30 1.25 38.94 -1.68
N VAL A 31 2.54 39.17 -1.40
CA VAL A 31 3.43 38.17 -0.78
C VAL A 31 3.57 38.38 0.73
N LEU A 32 3.42 39.62 1.22
CA LEU A 32 3.43 39.96 2.65
C LEU A 32 2.50 39.11 3.54
N PRO A 33 1.23 38.81 3.16
CA PRO A 33 0.38 37.98 4.00
C PRO A 33 0.87 36.52 4.09
N LEU A 34 1.57 36.02 3.08
CA LEU A 34 2.14 34.67 3.09
C LEU A 34 3.39 34.60 3.96
N LEU A 35 4.27 35.60 3.87
CA LEU A 35 5.46 35.70 4.72
C LEU A 35 5.09 35.75 6.21
N ARG A 36 4.07 36.54 6.57
CA ARG A 36 3.56 36.57 7.96
C ARG A 36 3.04 35.20 8.43
N ARG A 37 2.43 34.41 7.55
CA ARG A 37 1.96 33.05 7.91
C ARG A 37 3.12 32.10 8.12
N LEU A 38 4.21 32.24 7.35
CA LEU A 38 5.42 31.45 7.54
C LEU A 38 6.09 31.79 8.88
N ASP A 39 6.26 33.07 9.19
CA ASP A 39 6.83 33.51 10.48
C ASP A 39 6.08 32.89 11.67
N VAL A 40 4.73 32.91 11.62
CA VAL A 40 3.87 32.32 12.67
C VAL A 40 4.02 30.80 12.75
N LEU A 41 4.22 30.12 11.62
CA LEU A 41 4.43 28.67 11.60
C LEU A 41 5.80 28.29 12.13
N GLU A 42 6.85 29.05 11.80
CA GLU A 42 8.20 28.85 12.32
C GLU A 42 8.24 29.05 13.84
N GLU A 43 7.55 30.06 14.37
CA GLU A 43 7.45 30.29 15.81
C GLU A 43 6.73 29.12 16.53
N ARG A 44 5.69 28.56 15.92
CA ARG A 44 5.01 27.36 16.45
C ARG A 44 5.91 26.13 16.43
N LEU A 45 6.73 25.95 15.40
CA LEU A 45 7.68 24.84 15.32
C LEU A 45 8.76 24.97 16.41
N ALA A 46 9.34 26.16 16.58
CA ALA A 46 10.32 26.42 17.63
C ALA A 46 9.76 26.14 19.05
N ALA A 47 8.48 26.50 19.29
CA ALA A 47 7.80 26.21 20.55
C ALA A 47 7.54 24.71 20.78
N VAL A 48 7.36 23.92 19.72
CA VAL A 48 7.19 22.46 19.82
C VAL A 48 8.54 21.76 20.02
N GLU A 49 9.58 22.20 19.32
CA GLU A 49 10.92 21.63 19.44
C GLU A 49 11.53 21.84 20.83
N THR A 50 11.30 23.01 21.43
CA THR A 50 11.72 23.31 22.81
C THR A 50 11.02 22.40 23.81
N ARG A 51 9.70 22.21 23.71
CA ARG A 51 8.95 21.25 24.56
C ARG A 51 9.46 19.82 24.40
N ALA A 52 9.73 19.38 23.17
CA ALA A 52 10.28 18.05 22.92
C ALA A 52 11.70 17.88 23.49
N ALA A 53 12.52 18.94 23.50
CA ALA A 53 13.84 18.93 24.13
C ALA A 53 13.74 18.85 25.66
N GLU A 54 12.82 19.60 26.27
CA GLU A 54 12.54 19.56 27.71
C GLU A 54 12.04 18.18 28.16
N GLU A 55 11.12 17.56 27.41
CA GLU A 55 10.62 16.21 27.68
C GLU A 55 11.73 15.15 27.57
N ARG A 56 12.61 15.26 26.57
CA ARG A 56 13.78 14.38 26.44
C ARG A 56 14.77 14.55 27.59
N ALA A 57 15.02 15.79 28.02
CA ALA A 57 15.88 16.08 29.15
C ALA A 57 15.28 15.55 30.48
N ALA A 58 13.97 15.70 30.67
CA ALA A 58 13.26 15.15 31.83
C ALA A 58 13.27 13.62 31.85
N TYR A 59 13.16 12.97 30.69
CA TYR A 59 13.31 11.51 30.58
C TYR A 59 14.75 11.05 30.90
N ALA A 60 15.76 11.77 30.43
CA ALA A 60 17.17 11.45 30.69
C ALA A 60 17.60 11.69 32.16
N ALA A 61 16.95 12.63 32.85
CA ALA A 61 17.23 12.95 34.27
C ALA A 61 16.54 12.00 35.26
N ARG A 62 15.72 11.04 34.80
CA ARG A 62 15.04 10.08 35.66
C ARG A 62 16.07 9.07 36.18
N PRO A 63 16.33 8.99 37.50
CA PRO A 63 17.32 8.07 38.04
C PRO A 63 16.89 6.62 37.79
N ALA A 64 17.83 5.79 37.34
CA ALA A 64 17.64 4.35 37.21
C ALA A 64 17.28 3.77 38.58
N ARG A 65 16.06 3.23 38.71
CA ARG A 65 15.64 2.52 39.93
C ARG A 65 16.51 1.26 40.07
N SER A 66 17.14 1.13 41.23
CA SER A 66 17.96 0.00 41.66
C SER A 66 17.16 -1.30 41.75
N ALA A 67 17.84 -2.40 41.42
CA ALA A 67 17.32 -3.74 41.17
C ALA A 67 17.13 -4.59 42.43
N ASP A 68 16.22 -4.22 43.34
CA ASP A 68 15.78 -5.09 44.44
C ASP A 68 14.32 -4.76 44.80
N ASP A 69 13.37 -5.44 44.16
CA ASP A 69 12.08 -5.88 44.72
C ASP A 69 11.30 -6.73 43.69
N PRO A 70 10.47 -7.70 44.13
CA PRO A 70 10.15 -8.89 43.34
C PRO A 70 9.04 -8.68 42.30
N GLU A 71 9.27 -9.32 41.16
CA GLU A 71 8.50 -9.41 39.93
C GLU A 71 7.05 -9.94 40.11
N PRO A 72 6.06 -9.24 39.55
CA PRO A 72 4.99 -9.87 38.79
C PRO A 72 5.23 -9.58 37.31
N ALA A 73 5.48 -10.64 36.54
CA ALA A 73 5.92 -10.63 35.15
C ALA A 73 5.10 -9.71 34.23
N GLU A 74 5.68 -8.54 33.91
CA GLU A 74 5.29 -7.68 32.80
C GLU A 74 6.07 -8.05 31.53
N THR A 75 5.32 -8.46 30.51
CA THR A 75 5.44 -8.04 29.11
C THR A 75 6.80 -7.54 28.60
N PRO A 76 7.40 -8.24 27.61
CA PRO A 76 8.45 -7.67 26.78
C PRO A 76 7.86 -6.68 25.76
N GLN A 77 7.59 -5.44 26.16
CA GLN A 77 7.37 -4.30 25.26
C GLN A 77 8.57 -3.36 25.31
N ALA A 78 9.66 -3.82 24.72
CA ALA A 78 10.83 -3.00 24.44
C ALA A 78 10.57 -2.14 23.18
N PHE A 79 10.76 -0.83 23.36
CA PHE A 79 10.90 0.21 22.33
C PHE A 79 9.70 0.48 21.42
N ALA A 80 8.93 1.50 21.80
CA ALA A 80 8.08 2.28 20.92
C ALA A 80 8.92 3.02 19.86
N ALA A 81 9.40 2.28 18.85
CA ALA A 81 9.49 2.82 17.51
C ALA A 81 8.10 3.36 17.17
N ALA A 82 8.04 4.61 16.70
CA ALA A 82 6.83 5.26 16.20
C ALA A 82 5.94 4.19 15.56
N ALA A 83 4.74 4.03 16.13
CA ALA A 83 3.78 3.03 15.72
C ALA A 83 3.42 3.25 14.25
N GLN A 84 4.25 2.73 13.35
CA GLN A 84 3.81 2.25 12.07
C GLN A 84 2.66 1.31 12.44
N PRO A 85 1.44 1.54 11.93
CA PRO A 85 0.33 0.66 12.25
C PRO A 85 0.83 -0.73 11.91
N HIS A 86 0.94 -1.59 12.93
CA HIS A 86 1.26 -2.99 12.73
C HIS A 86 0.13 -3.48 11.84
N ALA A 87 0.37 -3.50 10.52
CA ALA A 87 -0.63 -3.83 9.53
C ALA A 87 -0.96 -5.30 9.75
N ARG A 88 -1.91 -5.56 10.65
CA ARG A 88 -2.25 -6.89 11.13
C ARG A 88 -2.60 -7.71 9.89
N ARG A 89 -1.92 -8.85 9.68
CA ARG A 89 -2.21 -9.74 8.56
C ARG A 89 -3.71 -10.02 8.59
N ARG A 90 -4.43 -9.64 7.54
CA ARG A 90 -5.89 -9.78 7.50
C ARG A 90 -6.23 -11.21 7.10
N PHE A 91 -5.90 -12.16 7.98
CA PHE A 91 -6.03 -13.60 7.73
C PHE A 91 -7.45 -14.01 7.35
N TRP A 92 -8.47 -13.27 7.82
CA TRP A 92 -9.88 -13.43 7.43
C TRP A 92 -10.13 -13.33 5.92
N VAL A 93 -9.24 -12.69 5.17
CA VAL A 93 -9.36 -12.54 3.71
C VAL A 93 -9.04 -13.86 2.99
N LEU A 94 -8.24 -14.75 3.58
CA LEU A 94 -7.91 -16.04 2.98
C LEU A 94 -9.11 -16.98 2.86
N PRO A 95 -9.85 -17.31 3.94
CA PRO A 95 -11.04 -18.15 3.82
C PRO A 95 -12.10 -17.45 2.96
N PHE A 96 -12.21 -16.13 3.05
CA PHE A 96 -13.12 -15.35 2.23
C PHE A 96 -12.82 -15.47 0.73
N GLY A 97 -11.57 -15.25 0.33
CA GLY A 97 -11.12 -15.38 -1.06
C GLY A 97 -11.25 -16.82 -1.58
N LEU A 98 -11.04 -17.81 -0.73
CA LEU A 98 -11.27 -19.21 -1.07
C LEU A 98 -12.75 -19.50 -1.33
N VAL A 99 -13.65 -19.07 -0.44
CA VAL A 99 -15.10 -19.24 -0.62
C VAL A 99 -15.56 -18.53 -1.89
N LEU A 100 -15.07 -17.33 -2.16
CA LEU A 100 -15.41 -16.58 -3.38
C LEU A 100 -14.95 -17.32 -4.64
N LEU A 101 -13.73 -17.88 -4.61
CA LEU A 101 -13.19 -18.68 -5.71
C LEU A 101 -14.00 -19.98 -5.92
N LEU A 102 -14.39 -20.64 -4.84
CA LEU A 102 -15.22 -21.85 -4.89
C LEU A 102 -16.63 -21.55 -5.43
N LEU A 103 -17.22 -20.43 -5.01
CA LEU A 103 -18.53 -20.00 -5.48
C LEU A 103 -18.50 -19.65 -6.98
N ALA A 104 -17.43 -18.98 -7.43
CA ALA A 104 -17.21 -18.73 -8.85
C ALA A 104 -17.05 -20.05 -9.64
N TYR A 105 -16.30 -21.01 -9.09
CA TYR A 105 -16.15 -22.34 -9.68
C TYR A 105 -17.51 -23.06 -9.81
N CYS A 106 -18.28 -23.14 -8.72
CA CYS A 106 -19.59 -23.79 -8.73
C CYS A 106 -20.57 -23.08 -9.69
N ALA A 107 -20.58 -21.75 -9.72
CA ALA A 107 -21.44 -21.01 -10.63
C ALA A 107 -21.10 -21.30 -12.10
N VAL A 108 -19.81 -21.30 -12.45
CA VAL A 108 -19.36 -21.52 -13.83
C VAL A 108 -19.55 -22.97 -14.27
N VAL A 109 -19.22 -23.94 -13.42
CA VAL A 109 -19.20 -25.37 -13.78
C VAL A 109 -20.55 -26.06 -13.53
N LEU A 110 -21.20 -25.81 -12.39
CA LEU A 110 -22.41 -26.54 -12.01
C LEU A 110 -23.71 -25.86 -12.46
N TRP A 111 -23.74 -24.52 -12.53
CA TRP A 111 -24.97 -23.79 -12.84
C TRP A 111 -25.05 -23.29 -14.27
N LEU A 112 -24.02 -22.59 -14.75
CA LEU A 112 -24.10 -21.90 -16.04
C LEU A 112 -23.40 -22.65 -17.18
N ASP A 113 -22.64 -23.71 -16.90
CA ASP A 113 -21.82 -24.48 -17.87
C ASP A 113 -21.06 -23.55 -18.85
N LEU A 114 -20.42 -22.51 -18.27
CA LEU A 114 -19.75 -21.47 -19.05
C LEU A 114 -18.44 -22.01 -19.64
N PRO A 115 -17.96 -21.44 -20.76
CA PRO A 115 -16.73 -21.89 -21.40
C PRO A 115 -15.51 -21.69 -20.48
N LEU A 116 -14.53 -22.60 -20.61
CA LEU A 116 -13.33 -22.68 -19.77
C LEU A 116 -12.52 -21.37 -19.61
N TRP A 117 -12.63 -20.43 -20.55
CA TRP A 117 -11.93 -19.15 -20.46
C TRP A 117 -12.45 -18.29 -19.28
N ALA A 118 -13.75 -18.35 -18.99
CA ALA A 118 -14.34 -17.62 -17.87
C ALA A 118 -13.82 -18.16 -16.53
N LEU A 119 -13.69 -19.49 -16.41
CA LEU A 119 -13.13 -20.14 -15.23
C LEU A 119 -11.68 -19.71 -15.00
N ARG A 120 -10.87 -19.67 -16.07
CA ARG A 120 -9.47 -19.21 -16.00
C ARG A 120 -9.36 -17.76 -15.59
N LEU A 121 -10.25 -16.90 -16.09
CA LEU A 121 -10.25 -15.48 -15.70
C LEU A 121 -10.56 -15.33 -14.21
N ALA A 122 -11.57 -16.04 -13.71
CA ALA A 122 -11.95 -16.03 -12.30
C ALA A 122 -10.84 -16.60 -11.40
N SER A 123 -10.21 -17.71 -11.80
CA SER A 123 -9.12 -18.36 -11.07
C SER A 123 -7.83 -17.54 -11.04
N ILE A 124 -7.70 -16.51 -11.88
CA ILE A 124 -6.59 -15.55 -11.83
C ILE A 124 -7.03 -14.31 -11.05
N ALA A 125 -8.17 -13.71 -11.38
CA ALA A 125 -8.62 -12.44 -10.81
C ALA A 125 -8.89 -12.53 -9.30
N ILE A 126 -9.56 -13.59 -8.83
CA ILE A 126 -9.95 -13.72 -7.42
C ILE A 126 -8.73 -13.91 -6.52
N PRO A 127 -7.78 -14.84 -6.79
CA PRO A 127 -6.56 -14.97 -5.98
C PRO A 127 -5.70 -13.71 -6.02
N PHE A 128 -5.64 -13.01 -7.15
CA PHE A 128 -4.92 -11.74 -7.28
C PHE A 128 -5.46 -10.68 -6.32
N LEU A 129 -6.77 -10.44 -6.33
CA LEU A 129 -7.44 -9.51 -5.41
C LEU A 129 -7.27 -9.94 -3.95
N THR A 130 -7.39 -11.24 -3.69
CA THR A 130 -7.19 -11.82 -2.36
C THR A 130 -5.78 -11.55 -1.85
N GLY A 131 -4.75 -11.74 -2.68
CA GLY A 131 -3.36 -11.44 -2.36
C GLY A 131 -3.12 -9.95 -2.09
N LEU A 132 -3.72 -9.08 -2.89
CA LEU A 132 -3.62 -7.62 -2.73
C LEU A 132 -4.21 -7.14 -1.40
N ILE A 133 -5.39 -7.66 -1.02
CA ILE A 133 -6.07 -7.28 0.24
C ILE A 133 -5.39 -7.94 1.45
N TYR A 134 -4.96 -9.20 1.33
CA TYR A 134 -4.28 -9.94 2.41
C TYR A 134 -3.00 -9.23 2.89
N PHE A 135 -2.21 -8.71 1.96
CA PHE A 135 -0.89 -8.16 2.25
C PHE A 135 -0.92 -6.79 2.96
N GLY A 136 -1.98 -5.99 2.75
CA GLY A 136 -2.14 -4.69 3.41
C GLY A 136 -1.09 -3.65 3.00
N VAL A 137 -0.81 -2.66 3.86
CA VAL A 137 0.17 -1.57 3.58
C VAL A 137 1.55 -1.94 4.13
N ARG A 138 2.09 -3.11 3.75
CA ARG A 138 3.40 -3.57 4.20
C ARG A 138 4.49 -3.27 3.17
N PRO A 139 5.71 -2.89 3.59
CA PRO A 139 6.79 -2.58 2.66
C PRO A 139 7.67 -3.80 2.28
N ARG A 140 7.50 -4.97 2.91
CA ARG A 140 8.38 -6.14 2.68
C ARG A 140 7.62 -7.47 2.63
N LEU A 141 7.84 -8.24 1.57
CA LEU A 141 7.42 -9.65 1.44
C LEU A 141 8.34 -10.54 2.28
N ILE A 142 7.77 -11.48 3.03
CA ILE A 142 8.51 -12.45 3.85
C ILE A 142 8.33 -13.85 3.23
N ALA A 143 9.29 -14.76 3.41
CA ALA A 143 9.16 -16.16 2.95
C ALA A 143 7.85 -16.84 3.41
N PHE A 144 7.34 -16.45 4.58
CA PHE A 144 6.04 -16.91 5.07
C PHE A 144 4.87 -16.55 4.13
N ASP A 145 4.90 -15.39 3.47
CA ASP A 145 3.87 -14.96 2.51
C ASP A 145 3.86 -15.84 1.26
N ILE A 146 5.03 -16.27 0.81
CA ILE A 146 5.17 -17.25 -0.28
C ILE A 146 4.56 -18.59 0.15
N GLY A 147 4.86 -19.04 1.37
CA GLY A 147 4.27 -20.25 1.94
C GLY A 147 2.74 -20.20 1.98
N VAL A 148 2.16 -19.05 2.38
CA VAL A 148 0.71 -18.86 2.40
C VAL A 148 0.11 -18.95 1.00
N ALA A 149 0.73 -18.36 -0.03
CA ALA A 149 0.24 -18.46 -1.40
C ALA A 149 0.27 -19.90 -1.94
N ILE A 150 1.33 -20.66 -1.62
CA ILE A 150 1.46 -22.07 -2.00
C ILE A 150 0.37 -22.90 -1.31
N ILE A 151 0.21 -22.75 0.01
CA ILE A 151 -0.80 -23.48 0.78
C ILE A 151 -2.19 -23.14 0.27
N PHE A 152 -2.48 -21.87 0.01
CA PHE A 152 -3.76 -21.43 -0.54
C PHE A 152 -4.05 -22.08 -1.90
N ALA A 153 -3.08 -22.11 -2.81
CA ALA A 153 -3.24 -22.72 -4.12
C ALA A 153 -3.51 -24.24 -4.04
N ILE A 154 -2.71 -24.96 -3.25
CA ILE A 154 -2.88 -26.41 -3.05
C ILE A 154 -4.25 -26.69 -2.44
N PHE A 155 -4.60 -25.98 -1.38
CA PHE A 155 -5.86 -26.18 -0.67
C PHE A 155 -7.07 -25.84 -1.54
N SER A 156 -6.98 -24.78 -2.35
CA SER A 156 -8.03 -24.43 -3.32
C SER A 156 -8.27 -25.53 -4.35
N VAL A 157 -7.21 -26.05 -4.97
CA VAL A 157 -7.34 -27.09 -6.01
C VAL A 157 -7.82 -28.41 -5.39
N ALA A 158 -7.32 -28.76 -4.21
CA ALA A 158 -7.78 -29.94 -3.47
C ALA A 158 -9.28 -29.83 -3.15
N THR A 159 -9.75 -28.64 -2.72
CA THR A 159 -11.17 -28.41 -2.42
C THR A 159 -12.03 -28.50 -3.67
N MET A 160 -11.59 -27.93 -4.80
CA MET A 160 -12.31 -28.05 -6.09
C MET A 160 -12.44 -29.51 -6.53
N ASN A 161 -11.35 -30.28 -6.49
CA ASN A 161 -11.37 -31.70 -6.84
C ASN A 161 -12.24 -32.53 -5.90
N ALA A 162 -12.23 -32.23 -4.60
CA ALA A 162 -13.10 -32.88 -3.63
C ALA A 162 -14.59 -32.60 -3.91
N LEU A 163 -14.91 -31.36 -4.31
CA LEU A 163 -16.27 -30.94 -4.65
C LEU A 163 -16.77 -31.67 -5.91
N LEU A 164 -15.89 -31.86 -6.90
CA LEU A 164 -16.19 -32.63 -8.11
C LEU A 164 -16.35 -34.13 -7.83
N SER A 165 -15.49 -34.69 -6.98
CA SER A 165 -15.60 -36.08 -6.54
C SER A 165 -16.92 -36.36 -5.82
N TRP A 166 -17.41 -35.40 -5.02
CA TRP A 166 -18.69 -35.49 -4.34
C TRP A 166 -19.87 -35.45 -5.31
N HIS A 167 -19.86 -34.54 -6.28
CA HIS A 167 -20.97 -34.36 -7.22
C HIS A 167 -21.07 -35.50 -8.23
N ASP A 168 -19.93 -35.90 -8.81
CA ASP A 168 -19.89 -36.79 -9.97
C ASP A 168 -19.37 -38.21 -9.66
N ASN A 169 -19.09 -38.54 -8.39
CA ASN A 169 -18.51 -39.83 -7.95
C ASN A 169 -17.20 -40.22 -8.67
N ILE A 170 -16.43 -39.23 -9.13
CA ILE A 170 -15.12 -39.41 -9.79
C ILE A 170 -14.03 -39.53 -8.71
N PRO A 171 -12.93 -40.27 -8.93
CA PRO A 171 -11.79 -40.29 -8.00
C PRO A 171 -11.23 -38.89 -7.72
N LEU A 172 -11.00 -38.60 -6.44
CA LEU A 172 -10.56 -37.30 -5.91
C LEU A 172 -9.18 -36.85 -6.41
N LEU A 173 -8.32 -37.81 -6.78
CA LEU A 173 -6.96 -37.55 -7.26
C LEU A 173 -6.86 -37.73 -8.78
N PRO A 174 -6.10 -36.86 -9.48
CA PRO A 174 -5.92 -36.95 -10.91
C PRO A 174 -5.27 -38.28 -11.30
N GLN A 175 -5.88 -38.95 -12.27
CA GLN A 175 -5.43 -40.25 -12.76
C GLN A 175 -4.45 -40.06 -13.92
N GLY A 176 -3.24 -40.61 -13.76
CA GLY A 176 -2.19 -40.56 -14.77
C GLY A 176 -1.32 -39.30 -14.76
N ARG A 177 -0.19 -39.37 -15.46
CA ARG A 177 0.86 -38.33 -15.46
C ARG A 177 0.43 -37.02 -16.11
N ALA A 178 -0.43 -37.08 -17.14
CA ALA A 178 -0.91 -35.90 -17.85
C ALA A 178 -1.83 -35.05 -16.97
N ALA A 179 -2.81 -35.68 -16.30
CA ALA A 179 -3.74 -34.99 -15.41
C ALA A 179 -3.02 -34.33 -14.20
N TRP A 180 -1.99 -35.00 -13.65
CA TRP A 180 -1.15 -34.40 -12.60
C TRP A 180 -0.41 -33.15 -13.07
N ARG A 181 0.09 -33.15 -14.31
CA ARG A 181 0.77 -32.00 -14.90
C ARG A 181 -0.20 -30.82 -15.08
N GLU A 182 -1.39 -31.08 -15.60
CA GLU A 182 -2.42 -30.05 -15.78
C GLU A 182 -2.88 -29.45 -14.45
N THR A 183 -3.14 -30.30 -13.46
CA THR A 183 -3.53 -29.87 -12.09
C THR A 183 -2.42 -29.02 -11.45
N SER A 184 -1.16 -29.41 -11.64
CA SER A 184 -0.01 -28.67 -11.11
C SER A 184 0.14 -27.29 -11.77
N PHE A 185 -0.03 -27.19 -13.09
CA PHE A 185 -0.02 -25.91 -13.79
C PHE A 185 -1.18 -25.00 -13.36
N TYR A 186 -2.35 -25.60 -13.13
CA TYR A 186 -3.50 -24.87 -12.63
C TYR A 186 -3.26 -24.32 -11.21
N ALA A 187 -2.77 -25.15 -10.28
CA ALA A 187 -2.37 -24.72 -8.94
C ALA A 187 -1.29 -23.62 -8.98
N LEU A 188 -0.28 -23.78 -9.85
CA LEU A 188 0.80 -22.81 -10.01
C LEU A 188 0.26 -21.47 -10.54
N SER A 189 -0.73 -21.47 -11.43
CA SER A 189 -1.38 -20.25 -11.90
C SER A 189 -2.11 -19.49 -10.79
N ILE A 190 -2.83 -20.21 -9.91
CA ILE A 190 -3.55 -19.64 -8.76
C ILE A 190 -2.54 -19.02 -7.78
N GLY A 191 -1.49 -19.79 -7.44
CA GLY A 191 -0.44 -19.34 -6.54
C GLY A 191 0.33 -18.14 -7.09
N ALA A 192 0.72 -18.17 -8.36
CA ALA A 192 1.41 -17.07 -9.03
C ALA A 192 0.54 -15.81 -9.10
N SER A 193 -0.77 -15.96 -9.31
CA SER A 193 -1.70 -14.83 -9.32
C SER A 193 -1.82 -14.17 -7.95
N MET A 194 -1.99 -14.97 -6.89
CA MET A 194 -2.00 -14.47 -5.52
C MET A 194 -0.68 -13.79 -5.14
N PHE A 195 0.44 -14.40 -5.52
CA PHE A 195 1.77 -13.83 -5.31
C PHE A 195 1.95 -12.49 -6.05
N SER A 196 1.47 -12.40 -7.29
CA SER A 196 1.47 -11.18 -8.08
C SER A 196 0.68 -10.05 -7.38
N GLY A 197 -0.49 -10.35 -6.81
CA GLY A 197 -1.28 -9.39 -6.03
C GLY A 197 -0.52 -8.85 -4.81
N MET A 198 0.21 -9.70 -4.09
CA MET A 198 1.06 -9.29 -2.98
C MET A 198 2.25 -8.44 -3.45
N LEU A 199 2.88 -8.81 -4.56
CA LEU A 199 4.02 -8.10 -5.13
C LEU A 199 3.62 -6.69 -5.60
N LEU A 200 2.47 -6.56 -6.27
CA LEU A 200 1.91 -5.27 -6.67
C LEU A 200 1.71 -4.36 -5.45
N ARG A 201 1.29 -4.93 -4.32
CA ARG A 201 1.08 -4.14 -3.11
C ARG A 201 2.39 -3.68 -2.47
N VAL A 202 3.43 -4.51 -2.50
CA VAL A 202 4.79 -4.11 -2.10
C VAL A 202 5.34 -3.01 -2.99
N THR A 203 5.18 -3.13 -4.31
CA THR A 203 5.66 -2.08 -5.23
C THR A 203 4.92 -0.77 -4.99
N GLN A 204 3.60 -0.80 -4.78
CA GLN A 204 2.83 0.38 -4.39
C GLN A 204 3.32 0.98 -3.06
N ALA A 205 3.55 0.16 -2.03
CA ALA A 205 4.04 0.64 -0.73
C ALA A 205 5.47 1.20 -0.84
N ALA A 206 6.33 0.60 -1.65
CA ALA A 206 7.69 1.07 -1.90
C ALA A 206 7.71 2.37 -2.71
N LEU A 207 6.84 2.51 -3.72
CA LEU A 207 6.63 3.77 -4.44
C LEU A 207 6.07 4.84 -3.50
N ALA A 208 5.14 4.47 -2.61
CA ALA A 208 4.57 5.40 -1.64
C ALA A 208 5.58 5.90 -0.60
N ALA A 209 6.39 5.00 -0.06
CA ALA A 209 7.48 5.36 0.84
C ALA A 209 8.54 6.25 0.16
N ARG A 210 8.67 6.19 -1.17
CA ARG A 210 9.57 7.03 -1.97
C ARG A 210 8.96 8.37 -2.42
N GLY A 211 7.75 8.73 -1.98
CA GLY A 211 7.08 9.98 -2.38
C GLY A 211 6.51 9.97 -3.82
N LEU A 212 6.68 8.86 -4.54
CA LEU A 212 6.37 8.68 -5.96
C LEU A 212 4.88 8.41 -6.24
N VAL A 213 3.99 8.51 -5.24
CA VAL A 213 2.53 8.47 -5.46
C VAL A 213 2.02 9.79 -6.04
N SER A 214 2.79 10.87 -5.90
CA SER A 214 2.45 12.16 -6.49
C SER A 214 3.16 12.32 -7.84
N LEU A 215 2.38 12.36 -8.93
CA LEU A 215 2.83 12.69 -10.29
C LEU A 215 3.84 13.87 -10.37
N PRO A 216 3.73 14.97 -9.59
CA PRO A 216 4.71 16.05 -9.66
C PRO A 216 6.10 15.69 -9.13
N GLU A 217 6.22 14.80 -8.14
CA GLU A 217 7.53 14.34 -7.65
C GLU A 217 8.14 13.29 -8.58
N LEU A 218 7.33 12.41 -9.16
CA LEU A 218 7.76 11.47 -10.19
C LEU A 218 8.32 12.19 -11.41
N ARG A 219 7.66 13.30 -11.80
CA ARG A 219 8.10 14.20 -12.86
C ARG A 219 9.45 14.85 -12.52
N LYS A 220 9.64 15.35 -11.29
CA LYS A 220 10.93 15.92 -10.84
C LYS A 220 12.03 14.86 -10.78
N GLY A 221 11.73 13.66 -10.30
CA GLY A 221 12.66 12.53 -10.23
C GLY A 221 13.10 12.04 -11.60
N LEU A 222 12.16 11.85 -12.54
CA LEU A 222 12.47 11.42 -13.90
C LEU A 222 13.18 12.51 -14.72
N LEU A 223 12.82 13.78 -14.54
CA LEU A 223 13.54 14.90 -15.17
C LEU A 223 14.97 15.04 -14.64
N SER A 224 15.21 14.68 -13.37
CA SER A 224 16.55 14.71 -12.77
C SER A 224 17.46 13.57 -13.23
N VAL A 225 16.89 12.43 -13.66
CA VAL A 225 17.65 11.22 -14.00
C VAL A 225 17.77 11.01 -15.52
N ASN A 226 16.83 11.48 -16.34
CA ASN A 226 16.91 11.25 -17.78
C ASN A 226 16.21 12.36 -18.60
N GLY A 227 16.99 13.31 -19.12
CA GLY A 227 16.52 14.45 -19.91
C GLY A 227 15.97 14.14 -21.31
N LYS A 228 15.62 12.88 -21.63
CA LYS A 228 15.14 12.48 -22.97
C LYS A 228 14.10 11.35 -22.91
N VAL A 229 12.95 11.58 -22.28
CA VAL A 229 11.78 10.71 -22.51
C VAL A 229 10.70 11.53 -23.23
N PRO A 230 10.27 11.12 -24.45
CA PRO A 230 9.27 11.86 -25.22
C PRO A 230 7.91 11.85 -24.51
N MET A 231 7.24 12.99 -24.51
CA MET A 231 6.05 13.28 -23.70
C MET A 231 4.82 12.42 -24.06
N GLU A 232 4.81 11.81 -25.24
CA GLU A 232 3.78 10.87 -25.73
C GLU A 232 3.79 9.54 -24.94
N THR A 233 4.95 8.93 -24.73
CA THR A 233 5.06 7.65 -24.01
C THR A 233 4.67 7.80 -22.53
N LEU A 234 4.87 8.99 -21.97
CA LEU A 234 4.49 9.32 -20.60
C LEU A 234 2.96 9.41 -20.43
N LYS A 235 2.24 10.00 -21.39
CA LYS A 235 0.77 10.05 -21.41
C LYS A 235 0.15 8.66 -21.58
N THR A 236 0.78 7.79 -22.35
CA THR A 236 0.30 6.40 -22.53
C THR A 236 0.48 5.59 -21.25
N ILE A 237 1.59 5.80 -20.52
CA ILE A 237 1.80 5.17 -19.22
C ILE A 237 0.82 5.74 -18.17
N GLU A 238 0.59 7.05 -18.18
CA GLU A 238 -0.36 7.74 -17.30
C GLU A 238 -1.80 7.23 -17.50
N THR A 239 -2.25 7.13 -18.75
CA THR A 239 -3.59 6.62 -19.08
C THR A 239 -3.71 5.13 -18.78
N ALA A 240 -2.68 4.33 -19.03
CA ALA A 240 -2.68 2.89 -18.69
C ALA A 240 -2.75 2.66 -17.17
N ILE A 241 -2.02 3.43 -16.36
CA ILE A 241 -2.06 3.33 -14.90
C ILE A 241 -3.41 3.81 -14.35
N LEU A 242 -3.94 4.92 -14.88
CA LEU A 242 -5.26 5.42 -14.48
C LEU A 242 -6.36 4.41 -14.82
N MET A 243 -6.35 3.85 -16.04
CA MET A 243 -7.32 2.84 -16.47
C MET A 243 -7.20 1.54 -15.66
N ALA A 244 -5.99 1.09 -15.36
CA ALA A 244 -5.79 -0.07 -14.50
C ALA A 244 -6.30 0.19 -13.07
N SER A 245 -6.07 1.38 -12.52
CA SER A 245 -6.50 1.75 -11.16
C SER A 245 -8.02 1.91 -11.04
N THR A 246 -8.69 2.41 -12.08
CA THR A 246 -10.16 2.54 -12.13
C THR A 246 -10.82 1.19 -12.31
N VAL A 247 -10.26 0.31 -13.15
CA VAL A 247 -10.77 -1.06 -13.30
C VAL A 247 -10.58 -1.85 -12.01
N ILE A 248 -9.43 -1.75 -11.34
CA ILE A 248 -9.21 -2.40 -10.04
C ILE A 248 -10.15 -1.85 -8.97
N SER A 249 -10.38 -0.53 -8.93
CA SER A 249 -11.33 0.10 -7.99
C SER A 249 -12.78 -0.26 -8.30
N ALA A 250 -13.16 -0.37 -9.58
CA ALA A 250 -14.49 -0.78 -10.00
C ALA A 250 -14.76 -2.24 -9.63
N ILE A 251 -13.77 -3.13 -9.83
CA ILE A 251 -13.88 -4.54 -9.42
C ILE A 251 -13.93 -4.64 -7.89
N ALA A 252 -13.09 -3.89 -7.17
CA ALA A 252 -13.12 -3.86 -5.71
C ALA A 252 -14.45 -3.29 -5.16
N GLY A 253 -14.99 -2.25 -5.78
CA GLY A 253 -16.28 -1.65 -5.43
C GLY A 253 -17.47 -2.54 -5.77
N LEU A 254 -17.40 -3.29 -6.87
CA LEU A 254 -18.41 -4.26 -7.27
C LEU A 254 -18.40 -5.48 -6.33
N VAL A 255 -17.21 -5.95 -5.94
CA VAL A 255 -17.05 -7.00 -4.92
C VAL A 255 -17.56 -6.51 -3.55
N ALA A 256 -17.24 -5.28 -3.14
CA ALA A 256 -17.74 -4.70 -1.89
C ALA A 256 -19.26 -4.48 -1.90
N GLY A 257 -19.83 -4.07 -3.04
CA GLY A 257 -21.27 -3.88 -3.24
C GLY A 257 -22.05 -5.21 -3.22
N ILE A 258 -21.49 -6.27 -3.80
CA ILE A 258 -22.07 -7.62 -3.76
C ILE A 258 -21.99 -8.22 -2.35
N LEU A 259 -20.96 -7.85 -1.57
CA LEU A 259 -20.74 -8.37 -0.21
C LEU A 259 -21.56 -7.67 0.88
N GLY A 260 -22.26 -6.58 0.57
CA GLY A 260 -23.23 -5.98 1.49
C GLY A 260 -22.67 -5.59 2.86
N VAL A 261 -21.38 -5.26 2.96
CA VAL A 261 -20.79 -4.76 4.20
C VAL A 261 -20.98 -3.24 4.22
N LYS A 262 -22.01 -2.81 4.94
CA LYS A 262 -22.16 -1.42 5.38
C LYS A 262 -21.06 -1.05 6.37
#